data_AF-A0A528V786-F1
#
_entry.id   AF-A0A528V786-F1
#
_cell.length_a   1.000
_cell.length_b   1.000
_cell.length_c   1.000
_cell.angle_alpha   90.00
_cell.angle_beta   90.00
_cell.angle_gamma   90.00
#
_symmetry.space_group_name_H-M   'P 1'
#
loop_
_entity.id
_entity.type
_entity.pdbx_description
1 polymer ?
#
loop_
_entity_poly.entity_id
_entity_poly.type
_entity_poly.pdbx_seq_one_letter_code
_entity_poly.pdbx_strand_id
1 'polypeptide(L)' 'MTITIYHNPNCGTSRNTLAIIRQSGEEPEVIEYLKNPPSRERLVDLIAAMGMMPRQL' A
#
# COMPACT_ATOMS: atom_id res chain seq x y z
N MET A 1 4.39 14.74 -5.26
CA MET A 1 4.69 13.66 -4.31
C MET A 1 4.22 12.37 -4.95
N THR A 2 4.98 11.29 -4.92
CA THR A 2 4.54 10.01 -5.51
C THR A 2 3.76 9.23 -4.47
N ILE A 3 2.49 8.91 -4.74
CA ILE A 3 1.70 8.01 -3.90
C ILE A 3 2.09 6.58 -4.28
N THR A 4 2.41 5.72 -3.30
CA THR A 4 2.66 4.30 -3.53
C THR A 4 1.59 3.48 -2.81
N ILE A 5 0.99 2.52 -3.51
CA ILE A 5 0.02 1.58 -2.95
C ILE A 5 0.53 0.14 -3.06
N TYR A 6 0.61 -0.55 -1.91
CA TYR A 6 0.81 -1.98 -1.86
C TYR A 6 -0.54 -2.67 -2.09
N HIS A 7 -0.73 -3.20 -3.29
CA HIS A 7 -2.02 -3.60 -3.82
C HIS A 7 -2.16 -5.13 -3.94
N ASN A 8 -3.34 -5.65 -3.62
CA ASN A 8 -3.77 -7.00 -3.98
C ASN A 8 -5.00 -6.93 -4.90
N PRO A 9 -4.90 -7.32 -6.18
CA PRO A 9 -6.03 -7.29 -7.13
C PRO A 9 -7.25 -8.10 -6.69
N ASN A 10 -7.04 -9.14 -5.87
CA ASN A 10 -8.10 -10.01 -5.37
C ASN A 10 -8.77 -9.48 -4.09
N CYS A 11 -8.31 -8.36 -3.54
CA CYS A 11 -8.89 -7.75 -2.33
C CYS A 11 -9.82 -6.57 -2.68
N GLY A 12 -11.10 -6.68 -2.33
CA GLY A 12 -12.10 -5.63 -2.59
C GLY A 12 -11.73 -4.26 -2.03
N THR A 13 -11.28 -4.22 -0.77
CA THR A 13 -10.82 -3.00 -0.11
C THR A 13 -9.63 -2.37 -0.84
N SER A 14 -8.66 -3.19 -1.25
CA SER A 14 -7.48 -2.74 -2.00
C SER A 14 -7.84 -2.13 -3.35
N ARG A 15 -8.81 -2.69 -4.07
CA ARG A 15 -9.33 -2.13 -5.34
C ARG A 15 -10.06 -0.81 -5.11
N ASN A 16 -10.86 -0.70 -4.06
CA ASN A 16 -11.57 0.53 -3.73
C ASN A 16 -10.58 1.66 -3.38
N THR A 17 -9.55 1.39 -2.57
CA THR A 17 -8.51 2.38 -2.25
C THR A 17 -7.78 2.87 -3.50
N LEU A 18 -7.38 1.96 -4.41
CA LEU A 18 -6.75 2.35 -5.69
C LEU A 18 -7.68 3.24 -6.53
N ALA A 19 -8.98 2.93 -6.57
CA ALA A 19 -9.96 3.74 -7.29
C ALA A 19 -10.12 5.14 -6.69
N ILE A 20 -10.15 5.24 -5.35
CA ILE A 20 -10.23 6.54 -4.64
C ILE A 20 -9.02 7.41 -4.97
N ILE A 21 -7.80 6.85 -4.94
CA ILE A 21 -6.58 7.59 -5.28
C ILE A 21 -6.65 8.11 -6.72
N ARG A 22 -7.06 7.26 -7.68
CA ARG A 22 -7.20 7.70 -9.08
C ARG A 22 -8.30 8.75 -9.28
N GLN A 23 -9.40 8.63 -8.54
CA GLN A 23 -10.49 9.61 -8.57
C GLN A 23 -10.09 10.98 -8.03
N SER A 24 -9.05 11.06 -7.17
CA SER A 24 -8.48 12.35 -6.75
C SER A 24 -7.57 12.99 -7.81
N GLY A 25 -7.41 12.37 -8.98
CA GLY A 25 -6.56 12.86 -10.08
C GLY A 25 -5.08 12.49 -9.94
N GLU A 26 -4.73 11.67 -8.96
CA GLU A 26 -3.36 11.21 -8.72
C GLU A 26 -3.16 9.80 -9.27
N GLU A 27 -2.03 9.55 -9.94
CA GLU A 27 -1.66 8.19 -10.38
C GLU A 27 -0.60 7.60 -9.45
N PRO A 28 -0.94 6.56 -8.66
CA PRO A 28 0.00 5.97 -7.73
C PRO A 28 0.93 4.96 -8.40
N GLU A 29 2.10 4.78 -7.82
CA GLU A 29 2.91 3.59 -8.03
C GLU A 29 2.21 2.38 -7.38
N VAL A 30 1.93 1.35 -8.18
CA VAL A 30 1.23 0.14 -7.73
C VAL A 30 2.22 -1.01 -7.55
N ILE A 31 2.37 -1.49 -6.31
CA ILE A 31 3.22 -2.63 -5.99
C ILE A 31 2.34 -3.82 -5.58
N GLU A 32 2.34 -4.89 -6.39
CA GLU A 32 1.68 -6.15 -6.03
C GLU A 32 2.48 -6.90 -4.95
N TYR A 33 2.20 -6.64 -3.67
CA TYR A 33 3.05 -7.08 -2.55
C TYR A 33 3.16 -8.61 -2.41
N LEU A 34 2.20 -9.38 -2.95
CA LEU A 34 2.27 -10.84 -2.97
C LEU A 34 3.29 -11.37 -3.99
N LYS A 35 3.59 -10.58 -5.03
CA LYS A 35 4.61 -10.91 -6.05
C LYS A 35 5.95 -10.25 -5.73
N ASN A 36 5.89 -8.98 -5.31
CA ASN A 36 7.04 -8.12 -5.04
C ASN A 36 6.94 -7.62 -3.60
N PRO A 37 7.24 -8.47 -2.60
CA PRO A 37 7.14 -8.09 -1.20
C PRO A 37 8.17 -7.00 -0.84
N PRO A 38 7.85 -6.08 0.10
CA PRO A 38 8.82 -5.10 0.57
C PRO A 38 9.98 -5.79 1.31
N SER A 39 11.14 -5.14 1.33
CA SER A 39 12.25 -5.56 2.19
C SER A 39 11.87 -5.42 3.67
N ARG A 40 12.65 -6.08 4.54
CA ARG A 40 12.48 -5.94 5.98
C ARG A 40 12.61 -4.49 6.44
N GLU A 41 13.62 -3.75 5.98
CA GLU A 41 13.78 -2.34 6.37
C GLU A 41 12.56 -1.53 5.94
N ARG A 42 12.10 -1.74 4.70
CA ARG A 42 10.93 -1.02 4.18
C ARG A 42 9.67 -1.32 4.98
N LEU A 43 9.47 -2.57 5.40
CA LEU A 43 8.32 -2.94 6.23
C LEU A 43 8.36 -2.25 7.61
N VAL A 44 9.54 -2.14 8.23
CA VAL A 44 9.71 -1.42 9.50
C VAL A 44 9.36 0.06 9.33
N ASP A 45 9.82 0.70 8.25
CA ASP A 45 9.50 2.11 7.97
C ASP A 45 7.99 2.33 7.77
N LEU A 46 7.32 1.43 7.04
CA LEU A 46 5.87 1.51 6.83
C LEU A 46 5.11 1.37 8.15
N ILE A 47 5.50 0.44 9.00
CA ILE A 47 4.87 0.23 10.32
C ILE A 47 5.06 1.46 11.20
N ALA A 48 6.26 2.05 11.21
CA ALA A 48 6.55 3.28 11.94
C ALA A 48 5.70 4.45 11.43
N ALA A 49 5.58 4.60 10.10
CA ALA A 49 4.76 5.66 9.48
C ALA A 49 3.26 5.50 9.77
N MET A 50 2.76 4.27 9.90
CA MET A 50 1.37 3.99 10.27
C MET A 50 1.09 4.24 11.76
N GLY A 51 2.12 4.37 12.61
CA GLY A 51 1.93 4.55 14.05
C GLY A 51 1.26 3.36 14.74
N MET A 52 1.40 2.15 14.17
CA MET A 52 0.75 0.93 14.62
C MET A 52 1.77 -0.15 14.98
N MET A 53 1.37 -1.10 15.83
CA MET A 53 2.17 -2.32 16.07
C MET A 53 1.94 -3.35 14.96
N PRO A 54 2.95 -4.16 14.60
CA PRO A 54 2.82 -5.17 13.54
C PRO A 54 1.66 -6.15 13.73
N ARG A 55 1.29 -6.45 14.99
CA ARG A 55 0.18 -7.38 15.34
C ARG A 55 -1.22 -6.83 15.03
N GLN A 56 -1.33 -5.53 14.73
CA GLN A 56 -2.60 -4.87 14.41
C GLN A 56 -2.90 -4.87 12.90
N LEU A 57 -1.97 -5.39 12.08
CA LEU A 57 -2.10 -5.50 10.63
C LEU A 57 -2.84 -6.78 10.21
#